data_AF-A0A961I1P1-F1
#
_entry.id   AF-A0A961I1P1-F1
#
_cell.length_a   1.000
_cell.length_b   1.000
_cell.length_c   1.000
_cell.angle_alpha   90.00
_cell.angle_beta   90.00
_cell.angle_gamma   90.00
#
_symmetry.space_group_name_H-M   'P 1'
#
loop_
_entity.id
_entity.type
_entity.pdbx_description
1 polymer ?
#
loop_
_entity_poly.entity_id
_entity_poly.type
_entity_poly.pdbx_seq_one_letter_code
_entity_poly.pdbx_strand_id
1 'polypeptide(L)'
;MILLSMLSIPVACNGDESDEMEMGISQERHYTDGPPEVVVGKIRNDTELSGAQLDERIESIQVELQEVVNLVYGGDLRTLPEHVHVEKGLYVDVKAHRTHSEVRSEVADPHSYLSRFFVGDGSDITDPGEDPVPIKEVLQLTRSIKADVFLLSEDFCEIQLTLEDAPGRSYYLNNPVLIEWEGRWYIYRMF
;
A
#
# COMPACT_ATOMS: atom_id res chain seq x y z
N MET A 1 56.56 68.03 11.08
CA MET A 1 56.30 67.09 12.20
C MET A 1 54.79 67.02 12.39
N ILE A 2 54.24 65.81 12.45
CA ILE A 2 52.81 65.45 12.56
C ILE A 2 52.01 65.54 11.24
N LEU A 3 51.86 64.38 10.61
CA LEU A 3 50.82 64.05 9.63
C LEU A 3 49.54 63.66 10.39
N LEU A 4 48.41 64.26 10.04
CA LEU A 4 47.08 63.74 10.37
C LEU A 4 46.10 64.12 9.26
N SER A 5 45.11 63.25 9.07
CA SER A 5 43.91 63.40 8.23
C SER A 5 44.03 62.90 6.79
N MET A 6 43.42 61.74 6.52
CA MET A 6 42.10 61.64 5.90
C MET A 6 41.75 60.14 5.79
N LEU A 7 40.70 59.72 6.50
CA LEU A 7 40.04 58.43 6.33
C LEU A 7 39.43 58.38 4.92
N SER A 8 39.74 57.34 4.15
CA SER A 8 38.94 56.90 3.01
C SER A 8 38.51 55.46 3.26
N ILE A 9 37.20 55.27 3.33
CA ILE A 9 36.55 53.96 3.30
C ILE A 9 36.32 53.60 1.84
N PRO A 10 36.66 52.39 1.41
CA PRO A 10 35.91 51.71 0.38
C PRO A 10 35.16 50.49 0.95
N VAL A 11 33.88 50.47 0.60
CA VAL A 11 32.90 49.40 0.76
C VAL A 11 33.46 48.08 0.23
N ALA A 12 33.54 47.07 1.08
CA ALA A 12 33.73 45.68 0.65
C ALA A 12 32.36 45.09 0.31
N CYS A 13 32.27 44.52 -0.90
CA CYS A 13 31.13 43.74 -1.35
C CYS A 13 30.94 42.53 -0.43
N ASN A 14 29.77 42.42 0.21
CA ASN A 14 29.31 41.16 0.78
C ASN A 14 28.89 40.28 -0.40
N GLY A 15 29.70 39.26 -0.70
CA GLY A 15 29.25 38.11 -1.46
C GLY A 15 28.37 37.26 -0.54
N ASP A 16 27.10 37.16 -0.91
CA ASP A 16 26.23 36.06 -0.49
C ASP A 16 26.84 34.75 -0.99
N GLU A 17 27.33 33.92 -0.08
CA GLU A 17 27.37 32.47 -0.27
C GLU A 17 26.32 31.90 0.68
N SER A 18 25.08 31.94 0.23
CA SER A 18 24.02 31.13 0.80
C SER A 18 24.34 29.66 0.51
N ASP A 19 24.58 28.91 1.58
CA ASP A 19 24.56 27.45 1.58
C ASP A 19 23.23 26.97 0.98
N GLU A 20 23.25 26.63 -0.32
CA GLU A 20 22.20 25.85 -0.95
C GLU A 20 22.27 24.43 -0.39
N MET A 21 21.49 24.17 0.65
CA MET A 21 21.12 22.81 1.05
C MET A 21 20.32 22.19 -0.11
N GLU A 22 21.01 21.45 -0.98
CA GLU A 22 20.40 20.49 -1.91
C GLU A 22 19.70 19.39 -1.10
N MET A 23 18.48 19.67 -0.66
CA MET A 23 17.51 18.66 -0.22
C MET A 23 16.89 18.04 -1.48
N GLY A 24 17.58 17.05 -2.04
CA GLY A 24 17.16 16.37 -3.26
C GLY A 24 17.64 14.92 -3.31
N ILE A 25 17.45 14.15 -2.23
CA ILE A 25 17.61 12.69 -2.34
C ILE A 25 16.38 12.15 -3.09
N SER A 26 16.41 12.22 -4.41
CA SER A 26 15.69 11.27 -5.26
C SER A 26 16.24 9.89 -4.92
N GLN A 27 15.66 9.21 -3.93
CA GLN A 27 15.94 7.79 -3.72
C GLN A 27 15.59 7.06 -5.01
N GLU A 28 16.59 6.48 -5.67
CA GLU A 28 16.38 5.60 -6.82
C GLU A 28 15.45 4.46 -6.38
N ARG A 29 14.18 4.54 -6.79
CA ARG A 29 13.18 3.50 -6.55
C ARG A 29 13.60 2.28 -7.37
N HIS A 30 14.11 1.26 -6.68
CA HIS A 30 14.42 -0.02 -7.29
C HIS A 30 13.15 -0.85 -7.32
N TYR A 31 12.53 -0.96 -8.50
CA TYR A 31 11.36 -1.80 -8.71
C TYR A 31 11.75 -3.25 -8.97
N THR A 32 10.85 -4.16 -8.60
CA THR A 32 11.05 -5.60 -8.75
C THR A 32 10.46 -6.13 -10.05
N ASP A 33 11.14 -7.14 -10.63
CA ASP A 33 10.69 -7.84 -11.83
C ASP A 33 9.67 -8.94 -11.45
N GLY A 34 8.41 -8.55 -11.26
CA GLY A 34 7.29 -9.48 -11.01
C GLY A 34 6.45 -9.15 -9.76
N PRO A 35 5.22 -9.71 -9.65
CA PRO A 35 4.38 -9.50 -8.49
C PRO A 35 5.05 -10.07 -7.23
N PRO A 36 4.89 -9.42 -6.07
CA PRO A 36 5.45 -9.93 -4.84
C PRO A 36 4.76 -11.23 -4.41
N GLU A 37 5.55 -12.17 -3.90
CA GLU A 37 5.05 -13.37 -3.24
C GLU A 37 4.52 -13.04 -1.84
N VAL A 38 3.28 -13.41 -1.55
CA VAL A 38 2.69 -13.34 -0.23
C VAL A 38 3.19 -14.54 0.57
N VAL A 39 3.97 -14.29 1.60
CA VAL A 39 4.54 -15.31 2.48
C VAL A 39 3.86 -15.22 3.84
N VAL A 40 3.25 -16.31 4.29
CA VAL A 40 2.63 -16.36 5.61
C VAL A 40 3.72 -16.21 6.69
N GLY A 41 3.51 -15.24 7.56
CA GLY A 41 4.36 -14.96 8.72
C GLY A 41 3.82 -15.62 9.98
N LYS A 42 3.62 -14.81 11.02
CA LYS A 42 3.04 -15.27 12.29
C LYS A 42 1.57 -15.57 12.10
N ILE A 43 1.10 -16.64 12.75
CA ILE A 43 -0.31 -16.97 12.84
C ILE A 43 -0.74 -16.77 14.29
N ARG A 44 -1.71 -15.90 14.49
CA ARG A 44 -2.47 -15.82 15.72
C ARG A 44 -3.84 -16.45 15.47
N ASN A 45 -4.13 -17.49 16.24
CA ASN A 45 -5.37 -18.24 16.12
C ASN A 45 -6.20 -18.09 17.40
N ASP A 46 -7.25 -17.27 17.33
CA ASP A 46 -8.19 -17.07 18.43
C ASP A 46 -9.43 -18.00 18.25
N THR A 47 -9.31 -19.05 17.42
CA THR A 47 -10.34 -20.08 17.16
C THR A 47 -9.96 -21.45 17.75
N GLU A 48 -10.85 -22.45 17.61
CA GLU A 48 -10.59 -23.84 18.00
C GLU A 48 -9.89 -24.67 16.89
N LEU A 49 -9.62 -24.09 15.72
CA LEU A 49 -8.98 -24.79 14.60
C LEU A 49 -7.56 -25.23 14.96
N SER A 50 -7.15 -26.41 14.52
CA SER A 50 -5.79 -26.91 14.76
C SER A 50 -5.35 -27.94 13.73
N GLY A 51 -4.04 -28.19 13.67
CA GLY A 51 -3.45 -29.14 12.74
C GLY A 51 -3.85 -28.88 11.29
N ALA A 52 -4.20 -29.94 10.56
CA ALA A 52 -4.52 -29.86 9.14
C ALA A 52 -5.66 -28.88 8.81
N GLN A 53 -6.64 -28.71 9.70
CA GLN A 53 -7.75 -27.78 9.47
C GLN A 53 -7.28 -26.32 9.51
N LEU A 54 -6.33 -26.01 10.40
CA LEU A 54 -5.72 -24.69 10.47
C LEU A 54 -4.82 -24.46 9.25
N ASP A 55 -4.02 -25.45 8.87
CA ASP A 55 -3.09 -25.35 7.73
C ASP A 55 -3.85 -25.09 6.41
N GLU A 56 -4.88 -25.88 6.12
CA GLU A 56 -5.75 -25.70 4.93
C GLU A 56 -6.42 -24.32 4.93
N ARG A 57 -6.79 -23.83 6.11
CA ARG A 57 -7.42 -22.52 6.24
C ARG A 57 -6.46 -21.39 5.91
N ILE A 58 -5.24 -21.46 6.43
CA ILE A 58 -4.19 -20.47 6.19
C ILE A 58 -3.76 -20.49 4.72
N GLU A 59 -3.63 -21.66 4.11
CA GLU A 59 -3.34 -21.81 2.69
C GLU A 59 -4.42 -21.12 1.83
N SER A 60 -5.70 -21.34 2.14
CA SER A 60 -6.81 -20.72 1.41
C SER A 60 -6.82 -19.19 1.53
N ILE A 61 -6.50 -18.65 2.72
CA ILE A 61 -6.35 -17.21 2.95
C ILE A 61 -5.19 -16.64 2.13
N GLN A 62 -4.05 -17.33 2.13
CA GLN A 62 -2.86 -16.90 1.39
C GLN A 62 -3.13 -16.86 -0.12
N VAL A 63 -3.80 -17.89 -0.67
CA VAL A 63 -4.18 -17.94 -2.08
C VAL A 63 -5.07 -16.76 -2.45
N GLU A 64 -6.14 -16.51 -1.70
CA GLU A 64 -7.06 -15.40 -1.96
C GLU A 64 -6.34 -14.04 -1.89
N LEU A 65 -5.49 -13.81 -0.87
CA LEU A 65 -4.71 -12.58 -0.75
C LEU A 65 -3.71 -12.43 -1.90
N GLN A 66 -3.03 -13.50 -2.30
CA GLN A 66 -2.08 -13.49 -3.42
C GLN A 66 -2.77 -13.12 -4.74
N GLU A 67 -3.98 -13.64 -4.98
CA GLU A 67 -4.75 -13.31 -6.18
C GLU A 67 -5.09 -11.81 -6.20
N VAL A 68 -5.58 -11.24 -5.10
CA VAL A 68 -5.87 -9.79 -5.03
C VAL A 68 -4.61 -8.94 -5.20
N VAL A 69 -3.48 -9.34 -4.59
CA VAL A 69 -2.17 -8.68 -4.79
C VAL A 69 -1.77 -8.69 -6.26
N ASN A 70 -1.97 -9.80 -6.96
CA ASN A 70 -1.66 -9.92 -8.38
C ASN A 70 -2.53 -9.01 -9.26
N LEU A 71 -3.81 -8.84 -8.93
CA LEU A 71 -4.71 -7.91 -9.65
C LEU A 71 -4.21 -6.46 -9.54
N VAL A 72 -3.89 -6.02 -8.32
CA VAL A 72 -3.40 -4.66 -8.07
C VAL A 72 -2.03 -4.46 -8.73
N TYR A 73 -1.09 -5.38 -8.54
CA TYR A 73 0.24 -5.31 -9.16
C TYR A 73 0.15 -5.28 -10.70
N GLY A 74 -0.69 -6.15 -11.28
CA GLY A 74 -0.92 -6.22 -12.72
C GLY A 74 -1.55 -4.94 -13.29
N GLY A 75 -2.20 -4.14 -12.44
CA GLY A 75 -2.93 -2.95 -12.86
C GLY A 75 -4.27 -3.26 -13.53
N ASP A 76 -4.84 -4.44 -13.26
CA ASP A 76 -6.09 -4.89 -13.86
C ASP A 76 -7.05 -5.39 -12.78
N LEU A 77 -7.99 -4.53 -12.41
CA LEU A 77 -8.98 -4.82 -11.36
C LEU A 77 -10.28 -5.42 -11.90
N ARG A 78 -10.36 -5.76 -13.19
CA ARG A 78 -11.64 -6.19 -13.82
C ARG A 78 -12.26 -7.42 -13.17
N THR A 79 -11.43 -8.33 -12.63
CA THR A 79 -11.89 -9.54 -11.92
C THR A 79 -11.98 -9.35 -10.41
N LEU A 80 -11.64 -8.18 -9.85
CA LEU A 80 -11.81 -7.89 -8.43
C LEU A 80 -13.23 -8.20 -7.90
N PRO A 81 -14.32 -7.94 -8.63
CA PRO A 81 -15.67 -8.31 -8.16
C PRO A 81 -15.84 -9.81 -7.86
N GLU A 82 -15.04 -10.70 -8.46
CA GLU A 82 -15.10 -12.15 -8.21
C GLU A 82 -14.55 -12.53 -6.83
N HIS A 83 -13.75 -11.66 -6.22
CA HIS A 83 -13.17 -11.77 -4.88
C HIS A 83 -14.04 -11.10 -3.80
N VAL A 84 -15.10 -10.41 -4.20
CA VAL A 84 -15.98 -9.65 -3.28
C VAL A 84 -17.29 -10.38 -3.10
N HIS A 85 -17.66 -10.68 -1.85
CA HIS A 85 -18.94 -11.33 -1.57
C HIS A 85 -20.11 -10.42 -1.96
N VAL A 86 -21.07 -10.98 -2.73
CA VAL A 86 -22.16 -10.23 -3.38
C VAL A 86 -22.98 -9.39 -2.39
N GLU A 87 -23.28 -9.94 -1.22
CA GLU A 87 -24.09 -9.25 -0.20
C GLU A 87 -23.29 -8.36 0.75
N LYS A 88 -22.01 -8.66 0.95
CA LYS A 88 -21.19 -7.97 1.98
C LYS A 88 -20.45 -6.78 1.40
N GLY A 89 -20.16 -6.81 0.10
CA GLY A 89 -19.40 -5.76 -0.56
C GLY A 89 -17.95 -5.69 -0.08
N LEU A 90 -17.33 -4.53 -0.30
CA LEU A 90 -15.91 -4.29 -0.09
C LEU A 90 -15.71 -2.96 0.64
N TYR A 91 -14.89 -2.98 1.69
CA TYR A 91 -14.29 -1.77 2.24
C TYR A 91 -13.02 -1.44 1.47
N VAL A 92 -13.03 -0.33 0.75
CA VAL A 92 -11.88 0.15 -0.02
C VAL A 92 -10.82 0.75 0.90
N ASP A 93 -11.26 1.35 2.00
CA ASP A 93 -10.46 1.77 3.14
C ASP A 93 -11.33 1.69 4.42
N VAL A 94 -10.83 2.21 5.55
CA VAL A 94 -11.55 2.19 6.84
C VAL A 94 -12.86 2.99 6.82
N LYS A 95 -13.07 3.89 5.86
CA LYS A 95 -14.18 4.85 5.79
C LYS A 95 -15.08 4.65 4.57
N ALA A 96 -14.64 3.93 3.54
CA ALA A 96 -15.33 3.81 2.26
C ALA A 96 -15.77 2.36 1.99
N HIS A 97 -17.07 2.11 2.11
CA HIS A 97 -17.69 0.85 1.68
C HIS A 97 -18.25 0.97 0.25
N ARG A 98 -18.24 -0.15 -0.48
CA ARG A 98 -18.85 -0.34 -1.80
C ARG A 98 -19.62 -1.64 -1.82
N THR A 99 -20.83 -1.60 -2.34
CA THR A 99 -21.58 -2.80 -2.74
C THR A 99 -20.87 -3.51 -3.89
N HIS A 100 -21.13 -4.80 -4.07
CA HIS A 100 -20.55 -5.56 -5.20
C HIS A 100 -20.91 -4.94 -6.57
N SER A 101 -22.11 -4.35 -6.73
CA SER A 101 -22.47 -3.63 -7.96
C SER A 101 -21.66 -2.35 -8.17
N GLU A 102 -21.36 -1.61 -7.10
CA GLU A 102 -20.51 -0.42 -7.19
C GLU A 102 -19.07 -0.80 -7.51
N VAL A 103 -18.52 -1.84 -6.87
CA VAL A 103 -17.19 -2.37 -7.21
C VAL A 103 -17.12 -2.70 -8.70
N ARG A 104 -18.10 -3.45 -9.22
CA ARG A 104 -18.18 -3.79 -10.66
C ARG A 104 -18.23 -2.56 -11.57
N SER A 105 -18.96 -1.53 -11.16
CA SER A 105 -19.04 -0.28 -11.94
C SER A 105 -17.73 0.50 -11.89
N GLU A 106 -17.09 0.58 -10.72
CA GLU A 106 -15.86 1.33 -10.53
C GLU A 106 -14.68 0.69 -11.27
N VAL A 107 -14.50 -0.63 -11.19
CA VAL A 107 -13.37 -1.30 -11.88
C VAL A 107 -13.48 -1.24 -13.41
N ALA A 108 -14.66 -0.92 -13.94
CA ALA A 108 -14.88 -0.70 -15.37
C ALA A 108 -14.59 0.75 -15.81
N ASP A 109 -14.55 1.70 -14.87
CA ASP A 109 -14.24 3.10 -15.12
C ASP A 109 -12.80 3.41 -14.70
N PRO A 110 -11.88 3.70 -15.65
CA PRO A 110 -10.49 4.00 -15.32
C PRO A 110 -10.31 5.28 -14.49
N HIS A 111 -11.35 6.12 -14.38
CA HIS A 111 -11.36 7.33 -13.57
C HIS A 111 -12.06 7.13 -12.21
N SER A 112 -12.49 5.91 -11.88
CA SER A 112 -13.04 5.61 -10.57
C SER A 112 -12.00 5.79 -9.45
N TYR A 113 -12.48 5.86 -8.21
CA TYR A 113 -11.60 5.91 -7.05
C TYR A 113 -10.73 4.65 -6.97
N LEU A 114 -11.32 3.45 -7.13
CA LEU A 114 -10.58 2.19 -7.13
C LEU A 114 -9.47 2.17 -8.17
N SER A 115 -9.76 2.55 -9.42
CA SER A 115 -8.76 2.54 -10.48
C SER A 115 -7.62 3.52 -10.19
N ARG A 116 -7.94 4.75 -9.77
CA ARG A 116 -6.92 5.78 -9.50
C ARG A 116 -6.04 5.42 -8.30
N PHE A 117 -6.64 4.99 -7.20
CA PHE A 117 -5.92 4.76 -5.94
C PHE A 117 -5.06 3.49 -5.98
N PHE A 118 -5.59 2.39 -6.53
CA PHE A 118 -4.86 1.12 -6.53
C PHE A 118 -3.91 0.98 -7.70
N VAL A 119 -4.29 1.44 -8.91
CA VAL A 119 -3.58 1.12 -10.16
C VAL A 119 -3.24 2.33 -11.03
N GLY A 120 -3.64 3.53 -10.61
CA GLY A 120 -3.41 4.77 -11.34
C GLY A 120 -1.94 5.21 -11.33
N ASP A 121 -1.71 6.42 -11.81
CA ASP A 121 -0.38 7.05 -11.93
C ASP A 121 -0.08 8.06 -10.80
N GLY A 122 -0.92 8.09 -9.76
CA GLY A 122 -0.76 8.95 -8.58
C GLY A 122 -1.12 10.42 -8.79
N SER A 123 -1.43 10.84 -10.04
CA SER A 123 -1.63 12.25 -10.40
C SER A 123 -2.85 12.92 -9.73
N ASP A 124 -3.84 12.13 -9.33
CA ASP A 124 -5.11 12.59 -8.75
C ASP A 124 -5.17 12.45 -7.21
N ILE A 125 -4.12 11.93 -6.55
CA ILE A 125 -4.09 11.80 -5.08
C ILE A 125 -3.51 13.11 -4.52
N THR A 126 -4.37 14.01 -4.07
CA THR A 126 -3.99 15.39 -3.70
C THR A 126 -3.91 15.60 -2.19
N ASP A 127 -3.24 14.72 -1.44
CA ASP A 127 -3.03 14.96 -0.01
C ASP A 127 -1.77 15.81 0.22
N PRO A 128 -1.89 17.04 0.77
CA PRO A 128 -0.75 17.91 0.96
C PRO A 128 0.12 17.41 2.12
N GLY A 129 1.25 16.78 1.81
CA GLY A 129 2.28 16.41 2.79
C GLY A 129 2.75 14.95 2.72
N GLU A 130 2.05 14.11 1.96
CA GLU A 130 2.48 12.75 1.63
C GLU A 130 2.73 12.66 0.14
N ASP A 131 3.76 11.91 -0.25
CA ASP A 131 4.02 11.60 -1.65
C ASP A 131 2.89 10.65 -2.10
N PRO A 132 1.96 11.07 -2.98
CA PRO A 132 0.87 10.22 -3.41
C PRO A 132 1.42 9.06 -4.23
N VAL A 133 1.39 7.85 -3.68
CA VAL A 133 1.89 6.65 -4.35
C VAL A 133 0.74 5.66 -4.49
N PRO A 134 0.35 5.29 -5.73
CA PRO A 134 -0.62 4.21 -5.96
C PRO A 134 -0.15 2.91 -5.34
N ILE A 135 -1.09 2.10 -4.82
CA ILE A 135 -0.74 0.84 -4.16
C ILE A 135 0.06 -0.08 -5.09
N LYS A 136 -0.23 -0.11 -6.39
CA LYS A 136 0.57 -0.83 -7.39
C LYS A 136 2.06 -0.47 -7.34
N GLU A 137 2.40 0.82 -7.26
CA GLU A 137 3.81 1.24 -7.17
C GLU A 137 4.45 0.81 -5.84
N VAL A 138 3.68 0.81 -4.75
CA VAL A 138 4.13 0.30 -3.45
C VAL A 138 4.48 -1.19 -3.53
N LEU A 139 3.63 -1.99 -4.18
CA LEU A 139 3.86 -3.42 -4.37
C LEU A 139 5.10 -3.72 -5.24
N GLN A 140 5.45 -2.83 -6.16
CA GLN A 140 6.65 -2.95 -6.99
C GLN A 140 7.96 -2.72 -6.21
N LEU A 141 7.91 -2.25 -4.97
CA LEU A 141 9.10 -2.02 -4.14
C LEU A 141 9.63 -3.31 -3.48
N THR A 142 8.94 -4.44 -3.63
CA THR A 142 9.35 -5.68 -2.97
C THR A 142 9.09 -6.92 -3.80
N ARG A 143 9.85 -7.97 -3.53
CA ARG A 143 9.69 -9.32 -4.09
C ARG A 143 8.80 -10.19 -3.22
N SER A 144 8.64 -9.84 -1.94
CA SER A 144 7.79 -10.59 -1.03
C SER A 144 7.11 -9.70 0.00
N ILE A 145 5.89 -10.09 0.36
CA ILE A 145 5.09 -9.46 1.39
C ILE A 145 4.92 -10.50 2.50
N LYS A 146 5.41 -10.20 3.69
CA LYS A 146 5.06 -11.00 4.86
C LYS A 146 3.63 -10.68 5.28
N ALA A 147 2.80 -11.71 5.41
CA ALA A 147 1.43 -11.65 5.86
C ALA A 147 1.31 -12.32 7.25
N ASP A 148 1.32 -11.53 8.31
CA ASP A 148 1.00 -12.01 9.65
C ASP A 148 -0.54 -12.14 9.77
N VAL A 149 -1.04 -13.36 9.97
CA VAL A 149 -2.47 -13.69 9.93
C VAL A 149 -3.06 -13.74 11.33
N PHE A 150 -4.18 -13.04 11.53
CA PHE A 150 -4.94 -12.99 12.76
C PHE A 150 -6.34 -13.58 12.50
N LEU A 151 -6.52 -14.86 12.83
CA LEU A 151 -7.84 -15.52 12.79
C LEU A 151 -8.63 -15.10 14.03
N LEU A 152 -9.62 -14.22 13.84
CA LEU A 152 -10.45 -13.68 14.92
C LEU A 152 -11.70 -14.53 15.18
N SER A 153 -12.18 -15.20 14.14
CA SER A 153 -13.18 -16.26 14.19
C SER A 153 -12.93 -17.24 13.04
N GLU A 154 -13.70 -18.33 12.96
CA GLU A 154 -13.55 -19.31 11.88
C GLU A 154 -13.81 -18.71 10.49
N ASP A 155 -14.60 -17.63 10.42
CA ASP A 155 -15.08 -16.97 9.22
C ASP A 155 -14.53 -15.55 9.01
N PHE A 156 -13.59 -15.10 9.85
CA PHE A 156 -13.06 -13.73 9.80
C PHE A 156 -11.59 -13.68 10.14
N CYS A 157 -10.79 -13.08 9.27
CA CYS A 157 -9.38 -12.83 9.52
C CYS A 157 -8.95 -11.41 9.15
N GLU A 158 -8.08 -10.86 9.98
CA GLU A 158 -7.31 -9.65 9.66
C GLU A 158 -5.87 -10.06 9.35
N ILE A 159 -5.22 -9.37 8.42
CA ILE A 159 -3.84 -9.66 8.03
C ILE A 159 -3.02 -8.38 8.18
N GLN A 160 -1.85 -8.49 8.78
CA GLN A 160 -0.87 -7.41 8.77
C GLN A 160 0.16 -7.66 7.67
N LEU A 161 0.33 -6.68 6.78
CA LEU A 161 1.27 -6.76 5.67
C LEU A 161 2.58 -6.04 6.00
N THR A 162 3.70 -6.62 5.59
CA THR A 162 5.02 -5.98 5.64
C THR A 162 5.74 -6.22 4.33
N LEU A 163 6.18 -5.16 3.66
CA LEU A 163 7.06 -5.25 2.49
C LEU A 163 8.45 -5.65 2.98
N GLU A 164 8.98 -6.80 2.58
CA GLU A 164 10.25 -7.30 3.14
C GLU A 164 11.45 -6.47 2.65
N ASP A 165 11.44 -6.03 1.40
CA ASP A 165 12.53 -5.21 0.82
C ASP A 165 12.40 -3.71 1.12
N ALA A 166 11.20 -3.27 1.54
CA ALA A 166 10.91 -1.87 1.87
C ALA A 166 10.02 -1.70 3.11
N PRO A 167 10.40 -2.21 4.30
CA PRO A 167 9.51 -2.25 5.47
C PRO A 167 8.97 -0.88 5.89
N GLY A 168 9.79 0.17 5.72
CA GLY A 168 9.42 1.56 6.02
C GLY A 168 8.34 2.14 5.11
N ARG A 169 7.94 1.44 4.03
CA ARG A 169 6.83 1.79 3.14
C ARG A 169 5.58 0.94 3.39
N SER A 170 5.59 0.02 4.36
CA SER A 170 4.44 -0.83 4.67
C SER A 170 3.23 -0.02 5.19
N TYR A 171 3.43 1.21 5.67
CA TYR A 171 2.34 2.07 6.15
C TYR A 171 1.37 2.51 5.04
N TYR A 172 1.76 2.41 3.78
CA TYR A 172 0.85 2.64 2.66
C TYR A 172 -0.19 1.52 2.53
N LEU A 173 0.07 0.36 3.11
CA LEU A 173 -0.83 -0.78 3.11
C LEU A 173 -1.60 -0.82 4.44
N ASN A 174 -2.91 -0.66 4.37
CA ASN A 174 -3.81 -1.04 5.45
C ASN A 174 -3.79 -2.57 5.64
N ASN A 175 -4.28 -3.01 6.79
CA ASN A 175 -4.49 -4.42 7.04
C ASN A 175 -5.71 -4.91 6.23
N PRO A 176 -5.57 -5.84 5.28
CA PRO A 176 -6.73 -6.39 4.63
C PRO A 176 -7.51 -7.28 5.61
N VAL A 177 -8.80 -7.42 5.32
CA VAL A 177 -9.70 -8.30 6.06
C VAL A 177 -10.34 -9.23 5.06
N LEU A 178 -10.35 -10.52 5.36
CA LEU A 178 -11.07 -11.51 4.59
C LEU A 178 -12.18 -12.11 5.45
N ILE A 179 -13.26 -12.48 4.77
CA ILE A 179 -14.38 -13.21 5.36
C ILE A 179 -14.60 -14.51 4.62
N GLU A 180 -14.99 -15.56 5.33
CA GLU A 180 -15.33 -16.83 4.71
C GLU A 180 -16.84 -16.97 4.56
N TRP A 181 -17.25 -17.51 3.42
CA TRP A 181 -18.63 -17.87 3.15
C TRP A 181 -18.70 -19.10 2.26
N GLU A 182 -19.38 -20.15 2.75
CA GLU A 182 -19.61 -21.41 2.02
C GLU A 182 -18.32 -22.09 1.51
N GLY A 183 -17.27 -22.07 2.34
CA GLY A 183 -15.98 -22.69 2.05
C GLY A 183 -15.04 -21.84 1.20
N ARG A 184 -15.36 -20.57 0.94
CA ARG A 184 -14.53 -19.65 0.16
C ARG A 184 -14.25 -18.36 0.91
N TRP A 185 -13.00 -17.91 0.86
CA TRP A 185 -12.59 -16.60 1.37
C TRP A 185 -12.85 -15.51 0.34
N TYR A 186 -13.24 -14.33 0.83
CA TYR A 186 -13.50 -13.14 0.04
C TYR A 186 -12.79 -11.95 0.68
N ILE A 187 -12.25 -11.06 -0.15
CA ILE A 187 -11.73 -9.79 0.33
C ILE A 187 -12.88 -8.91 0.82
N TYR A 188 -12.84 -8.54 2.09
CA TYR A 188 -13.83 -7.68 2.74
C TYR A 188 -13.30 -6.28 3.01
N ARG A 189 -11.97 -6.13 3.20
CA ARG A 189 -11.27 -4.84 3.23
C ARG A 189 -9.97 -4.92 2.44
N MET A 190 -9.74 -3.96 1.55
CA MET A 190 -8.48 -3.82 0.80
C MET A 190 -7.32 -3.40 1.71
N PHE A 191 -6.10 -3.58 1.20
CA PHE A 191 -4.85 -3.10 1.78
C PHE A 191 -4.46 -1.75 1.18
#